data_AF-A0A813YL61-F1
#
_entry.id   AF-A0A813YL61-F1
#
_cell.length_a   1.000
_cell.length_b   1.000
_cell.length_c   1.000
_cell.angle_alpha   90.00
_cell.angle_beta   90.00
_cell.angle_gamma   90.00
#
_symmetry.space_group_name_H-M   'P 1'
#
loop_
_entity.id
_entity.type
_entity.pdbx_description
1 polymer ?
#
loop_
_entity_poly.entity_id
_entity_poly.type
_entity_poly.pdbx_seq_one_letter_code
_entity_poly.pdbx_strand_id
1 'polypeptide(L)'
;MTPNKSLPPSPDLLYGQLYFDIQLAHVFSDTKTFVDSIPDISPSEIVALYEQEKILPNFNLVAFVKKHFHLPSFPASTYTSDPTISPKDHINKLWDFLCRPADTLTEGSSRIPLPFPYIVPGGRFREIFYWDSYFTMLGLILVPERMHIVRGMIDNFAYMIDQFGFILTGNRTYYLSRSQPPFFAEMIQLLADADHTENIKQRYLPQLIKEYEWWMMNSDQLTDEQPVKSHVVRLPDGTILNRYWDPLTTPRPESYPEEEGLRQKAQHNGISTEKFYQHNRAVCESGWDFSSRWLIDTKRVETNHATDIIPVDLNCLLYSLENLLASTYSQKGDWKSSKKFEELAENRKNAIQNFHWNNETQFFMDYDWTRNRSTPAITLAGVYPLFFKLATPEQAAHVHEHLRKSFLQSGGLVTTLERTGEQWDWPISFKRDVGEMFGANVIFEIKMETDLNIIIYACIVRMSINPSEDEVLFDFGAIFQSIFGKFLLIIDSNKKAIDYFEELYKNSLSNNNNNNRLLNEYETYIITGNLADAYAQNGQYDLILKYAFDCQQVLEKFTETINSVSLNETHYTLVEIYQNQSNNNLTIEHYEKSLLFQNYLFEKYDLSSYYHLEILNNK
;
A
#
# COMPACT_ATOMS: atom_id res chain seq x y z
N MET A 1 -32.02 16.68 -5.96
CA MET A 1 -31.11 16.88 -4.80
C MET A 1 -30.65 18.32 -4.84
N THR A 2 -30.87 19.07 -3.77
CA THR A 2 -30.50 20.49 -3.67
C THR A 2 -29.00 20.68 -3.91
N PRO A 3 -28.57 21.44 -4.93
CA PRO A 3 -27.21 21.96 -5.00
C PRO A 3 -27.06 23.13 -4.00
N ASN A 4 -25.82 23.45 -3.62
CA ASN A 4 -25.40 24.58 -2.79
C ASN A 4 -25.65 24.51 -1.28
N LYS A 5 -24.77 23.80 -0.55
CA LYS A 5 -24.07 24.46 0.56
C LYS A 5 -22.61 24.60 0.12
N SER A 6 -22.11 25.83 0.05
CA SER A 6 -20.73 26.09 -0.33
C SER A 6 -19.81 25.40 0.68
N LEU A 7 -18.98 24.47 0.22
CA LEU A 7 -17.90 23.92 1.03
C LEU A 7 -16.99 25.08 1.50
N PRO A 8 -16.45 25.03 2.72
CA PRO A 8 -15.47 26.02 3.13
C PRO A 8 -14.22 25.91 2.23
N PRO A 9 -13.49 27.02 2.03
CA PRO A 9 -12.16 26.96 1.44
C PRO A 9 -11.24 25.99 2.17
N SER A 10 -10.13 25.63 1.52
CA SER A 10 -9.02 24.91 2.16
C SER A 10 -8.52 25.66 3.41
N PRO A 11 -8.06 24.98 4.49
CA PRO A 11 -7.71 25.61 5.76
C PRO A 11 -6.68 26.75 5.67
N ASP A 12 -5.74 26.68 4.74
CA ASP A 12 -4.76 27.74 4.46
C ASP A 12 -5.43 29.03 3.97
N LEU A 13 -6.47 28.91 3.14
CA LEU A 13 -7.28 30.04 2.69
C LEU A 13 -8.31 30.48 3.74
N LEU A 14 -8.86 29.53 4.49
CA LEU A 14 -9.91 29.76 5.48
C LEU A 14 -9.40 30.54 6.70
N TYR A 15 -8.21 30.20 7.20
CA TYR A 15 -7.63 30.81 8.39
C TYR A 15 -6.49 31.80 8.09
N GLY A 16 -5.98 31.84 6.84
CA GLY A 16 -4.97 32.80 6.42
C GLY A 16 -3.71 32.75 7.29
N GLN A 17 -3.29 33.90 7.82
CA GLN A 17 -2.06 34.00 8.63
C GLN A 17 -2.08 33.09 9.87
N LEU A 18 -3.24 32.88 10.50
CA LEU A 18 -3.37 31.97 11.64
C LEU A 18 -2.91 30.55 11.27
N TYR A 19 -3.27 30.07 10.08
CA TYR A 19 -2.84 28.74 9.62
C TYR A 19 -1.31 28.65 9.50
N PHE A 20 -0.68 29.65 8.87
CA PHE A 20 0.76 29.65 8.67
C PHE A 20 1.52 29.73 10.00
N ASP A 21 1.04 30.56 10.94
CA ASP A 21 1.67 30.71 12.25
C ASP A 21 1.56 29.42 13.06
N ILE A 22 0.45 28.69 12.96
CA ILE A 22 0.28 27.39 13.62
C ILE A 22 1.24 26.33 13.04
N GLN A 23 1.34 26.26 11.71
CA GLN A 23 2.18 25.27 11.04
C GLN A 23 3.67 25.54 11.29
N LEU A 24 4.12 26.80 11.15
CA LEU A 24 5.53 27.18 11.34
C LEU A 24 5.97 27.13 12.81
N ALA A 25 5.05 27.36 13.75
CA ALA A 25 5.33 27.19 15.18
C ALA A 25 5.36 25.72 15.61
N HIS A 26 5.09 24.76 14.70
CA HIS A 26 5.01 23.33 15.00
C HIS A 26 4.14 23.04 16.23
N VAL A 27 2.95 23.67 16.31
CA VAL A 27 2.01 23.50 17.43
C VAL A 27 1.64 22.03 17.63
N PHE A 28 1.65 21.24 16.54
CA PHE A 28 1.45 19.80 16.54
C PHE A 28 2.64 19.10 15.87
N SER A 29 2.94 17.87 16.31
CA SER A 29 4.00 17.04 15.71
C SER A 29 3.63 16.54 14.31
N ASP A 30 2.34 16.25 14.06
CA ASP A 30 1.80 15.96 12.74
C ASP A 30 1.11 17.21 12.17
N THR A 31 1.65 17.74 11.08
CA THR A 31 1.16 18.91 10.32
C THR A 31 -0.28 18.75 9.81
N LYS A 32 -0.74 17.49 9.65
CA LYS A 32 -2.11 17.16 9.28
C LYS A 32 -3.12 17.36 10.42
N THR A 33 -2.65 17.51 11.66
CA THR A 33 -3.53 17.67 12.84
C THR A 33 -4.38 18.94 12.75
N PHE A 34 -3.77 20.08 12.41
CA PHE A 34 -4.49 21.35 12.38
C PHE A 34 -5.48 21.43 11.22
N VAL A 35 -5.08 21.01 10.01
CA VAL A 35 -5.98 21.03 8.83
C VAL A 35 -7.19 20.10 8.97
N ASP A 36 -7.14 19.17 9.92
CA ASP A 36 -8.24 18.26 10.25
C ASP A 36 -9.05 18.68 11.47
N SER A 37 -8.65 19.76 12.15
CA SER A 37 -9.33 20.27 13.34
C SER A 37 -10.64 20.94 12.98
N ILE A 38 -11.63 20.81 13.87
CA ILE A 38 -12.97 21.36 13.71
C ILE A 38 -13.05 22.64 14.55
N PRO A 39 -13.43 23.79 13.98
CA PRO A 39 -13.54 25.02 14.75
C PRO A 39 -14.76 25.01 15.68
N ASP A 40 -14.61 25.61 16.87
CA ASP A 40 -15.66 25.63 17.91
C ASP A 40 -16.72 26.72 17.66
N ILE A 41 -16.33 27.74 16.90
CA ILE A 41 -17.11 28.90 16.49
C ILE A 41 -16.80 29.20 15.01
N SER A 42 -17.45 30.20 14.42
CA SER A 42 -17.24 30.50 12.99
C SER A 42 -15.76 30.80 12.67
N PRO A 43 -15.20 30.30 11.55
CA PRO A 43 -13.81 30.57 11.18
C PRO A 43 -13.44 32.06 11.13
N SER A 44 -14.36 32.91 10.65
CA SER A 44 -14.19 34.36 10.62
C SER A 44 -14.03 34.98 12.01
N GLU A 45 -14.75 34.45 13.01
CA GLU A 45 -14.65 34.91 14.39
C GLU A 45 -13.33 34.48 15.03
N ILE A 46 -12.88 33.23 14.78
CA ILE A 46 -11.57 32.75 15.23
C ILE A 46 -10.45 33.62 14.67
N VAL A 47 -10.48 33.94 13.36
CA VAL A 47 -9.46 34.80 12.73
C VAL A 47 -9.49 36.20 13.35
N ALA A 48 -10.68 36.79 13.60
CA ALA A 48 -10.79 38.09 14.24
C ALA A 48 -10.24 38.09 15.69
N LEU A 49 -10.54 37.05 16.46
CA LEU A 49 -9.99 36.87 17.81
C LEU A 49 -8.48 36.70 17.78
N TYR A 50 -7.96 35.93 16.83
CA TYR A 50 -6.52 35.75 16.67
C TYR A 50 -5.80 37.07 16.41
N GLU A 51 -6.32 37.90 15.49
CA GLU A 51 -5.73 39.21 15.18
C GLU A 51 -5.72 40.16 16.40
N GLN A 52 -6.72 40.06 17.28
CA GLN A 52 -6.80 40.85 18.51
C GLN A 52 -5.89 40.31 19.62
N GLU A 53 -5.85 38.99 19.80
CA GLU A 53 -5.13 38.36 20.89
C GLU A 53 -3.62 38.24 20.61
N LYS A 54 -3.20 38.09 19.35
CA LYS A 54 -1.78 37.85 18.98
C LYS A 54 -0.82 38.98 19.36
N ILE A 55 -1.33 40.21 19.54
CA ILE A 55 -0.54 41.38 19.94
C ILE A 55 -0.42 41.54 21.47
N LEU A 56 -1.11 40.69 22.25
CA LEU A 56 -1.07 40.78 23.71
C LEU A 56 0.24 40.19 24.26
N PRO A 57 0.85 40.79 25.31
CA PRO A 57 2.15 40.37 25.83
C PRO A 57 2.26 38.90 26.28
N ASN A 58 1.13 38.27 26.64
CA ASN A 58 1.07 36.90 27.14
C ASN A 58 0.34 35.95 26.18
N PHE A 59 0.23 36.31 24.89
CA PHE A 59 -0.41 35.45 23.91
C PHE A 59 0.32 34.11 23.78
N ASN A 60 -0.45 33.01 23.79
CA ASN A 60 0.07 31.66 23.61
C ASN A 60 -0.73 30.97 22.50
N LEU A 61 -0.09 30.74 21.35
CA LEU A 61 -0.73 30.16 20.18
C LEU A 61 -1.29 28.75 20.45
N VAL A 62 -0.56 27.92 21.22
CA VAL A 62 -1.03 26.56 21.57
C VAL A 62 -2.30 26.62 22.40
N ALA A 63 -2.35 27.50 23.40
CA ALA A 63 -3.53 27.70 24.24
C ALA A 63 -4.71 28.27 23.43
N PHE A 64 -4.43 29.18 22.49
CA PHE A 64 -5.43 29.72 21.57
C PHE A 64 -6.05 28.61 20.71
N VAL A 65 -5.23 27.76 20.09
CA VAL A 65 -5.72 26.66 19.26
C VAL A 65 -6.55 25.68 20.07
N LYS A 66 -6.07 25.25 21.25
CA LYS A 66 -6.81 24.32 22.13
C LYS A 66 -8.14 24.88 22.65
N LYS A 67 -8.29 26.21 22.69
CA LYS A 67 -9.51 26.90 23.15
C LYS A 67 -10.57 27.03 22.06
N HIS A 68 -10.16 27.06 20.79
CA HIS A 68 -11.02 27.42 19.66
C HIS A 68 -11.20 26.30 18.63
N PHE A 69 -10.55 25.16 18.81
CA PHE A 69 -10.61 24.01 17.91
C PHE A 69 -10.72 22.69 18.66
N HIS A 70 -11.65 21.84 18.20
CA HIS A 70 -11.66 20.41 18.50
C HIS A 70 -10.63 19.70 17.62
N LEU A 71 -9.59 19.17 18.26
CA LEU A 71 -8.56 18.39 17.59
C LEU A 71 -9.11 17.02 17.16
N PRO A 72 -8.64 16.45 16.04
CA PRO A 72 -9.02 15.11 15.65
C PRO A 72 -8.62 14.11 16.75
N SER A 73 -9.55 13.25 17.15
CA SER A 73 -9.23 12.16 18.07
C SER A 73 -8.32 11.13 17.39
N PHE A 74 -7.38 10.57 18.13
CA PHE A 74 -6.61 9.39 17.70
C PHE A 74 -7.38 8.15 18.14
N PRO A 75 -8.13 7.46 17.25
CA PRO A 75 -8.81 6.24 17.65
C PRO A 75 -7.81 5.14 18.05
N ALA A 76 -6.56 5.20 17.56
CA ALA A 76 -5.49 4.24 17.82
C ALA A 76 -5.21 3.98 19.31
N SER A 77 -5.57 4.88 20.23
CA SER A 77 -5.32 4.67 21.65
C SER A 77 -6.28 3.67 22.33
N THR A 78 -7.23 3.07 21.60
CA THR A 78 -8.26 2.18 22.18
C THR A 78 -8.30 0.78 21.59
N TYR A 79 -7.60 0.54 20.48
CA TYR A 79 -7.50 -0.79 19.89
C TYR A 79 -6.23 -1.48 20.39
N THR A 80 -6.37 -2.66 20.98
CA THR A 80 -5.24 -3.50 21.40
C THR A 80 -5.32 -4.79 20.61
N SER A 81 -4.26 -5.07 19.87
CA SER A 81 -4.12 -6.34 19.15
C SER A 81 -4.14 -7.49 20.14
N ASP A 82 -5.04 -8.43 19.89
CA ASP A 82 -5.11 -9.70 20.63
C ASP A 82 -4.24 -10.72 19.89
N PRO A 83 -3.07 -11.11 20.42
CA PRO A 83 -2.19 -12.06 19.74
C PRO A 83 -2.75 -13.49 19.74
N THR A 84 -3.84 -13.75 20.47
CA THR A 84 -4.46 -15.09 20.56
C THR A 84 -5.43 -15.39 19.43
N ILE A 85 -5.83 -14.39 18.64
CA ILE A 85 -6.72 -14.58 17.50
C ILE A 85 -5.95 -14.71 16.19
N SER A 86 -6.54 -15.42 15.22
CA SER A 86 -5.96 -15.52 13.90
C SER A 86 -5.86 -14.14 13.23
N PRO A 87 -4.90 -13.90 12.32
CA PRO A 87 -4.84 -12.62 11.62
C PRO A 87 -6.12 -12.33 10.82
N LYS A 88 -6.85 -13.38 10.37
CA LYS A 88 -8.14 -13.24 9.68
C LYS A 88 -9.19 -12.63 10.58
N ASP A 89 -9.29 -13.12 11.81
CA ASP A 89 -10.24 -12.62 12.80
C ASP A 89 -9.86 -11.21 13.27
N HIS A 90 -8.56 -10.94 13.39
CA HIS A 90 -8.03 -9.61 13.65
C HIS A 90 -8.45 -8.61 12.55
N ILE A 91 -8.23 -8.94 11.26
CA ILE A 91 -8.66 -8.14 10.10
C ILE A 91 -10.17 -7.89 10.14
N ASN A 92 -10.95 -8.95 10.38
CA ASN A 92 -12.41 -8.84 10.43
C ASN A 92 -12.88 -7.90 11.54
N LYS A 93 -12.21 -7.87 12.70
CA LYS A 93 -12.49 -6.90 13.77
C LYS A 93 -12.03 -5.49 13.40
N LEU A 94 -10.88 -5.34 12.74
CA LEU A 94 -10.32 -4.05 12.35
C LEU A 94 -11.24 -3.29 11.38
N TRP A 95 -11.94 -3.98 10.49
CA TRP A 95 -12.86 -3.30 9.57
C TRP A 95 -13.96 -2.51 10.29
N ASP A 96 -14.44 -2.97 11.44
CA ASP A 96 -15.44 -2.22 12.22
C ASP A 96 -14.84 -0.96 12.84
N PHE A 97 -13.58 -1.04 13.25
CA PHE A 97 -12.83 0.09 13.80
C PHE A 97 -12.42 1.12 12.74
N LEU A 98 -12.11 0.66 11.52
CA LEU A 98 -11.76 1.51 10.38
C LEU A 98 -12.98 2.07 9.64
N CYS A 99 -14.16 1.50 9.87
CA CYS A 99 -15.40 2.01 9.29
C CYS A 99 -15.75 3.38 9.88
N ARG A 100 -16.15 4.30 9.01
CA ARG A 100 -16.75 5.59 9.34
C ARG A 100 -18.18 5.59 8.82
N PRO A 101 -19.13 6.12 9.60
CA PRO A 101 -20.49 6.30 9.10
C PRO A 101 -20.51 7.35 7.98
N ALA A 102 -21.67 7.49 7.32
CA ALA A 102 -21.92 8.63 6.45
C ALA A 102 -21.63 9.95 7.19
N ASP A 103 -20.98 10.88 6.52
CA ASP A 103 -20.55 12.13 7.14
C ASP A 103 -21.73 13.12 7.24
N THR A 104 -21.63 14.01 8.23
CA THR A 104 -22.50 15.17 8.34
C THR A 104 -21.71 16.44 8.02
N LEU A 105 -22.39 17.41 7.38
CA LEU A 105 -21.78 18.70 7.12
C LEU A 105 -21.52 19.43 8.44
N THR A 106 -20.25 19.76 8.68
CA THR A 106 -19.79 20.54 9.84
C THR A 106 -19.20 21.86 9.34
N GLU A 107 -19.67 22.99 9.86
CA GLU A 107 -19.19 24.31 9.45
C GLU A 107 -17.69 24.48 9.73
N GLY A 108 -16.94 25.01 8.77
CA GLY A 108 -15.49 25.24 8.89
C GLY A 108 -14.62 23.97 8.94
N SER A 109 -15.22 22.78 8.92
CA SER A 109 -14.48 21.52 8.81
C SER A 109 -13.93 21.33 7.40
N SER A 110 -12.70 20.83 7.30
CA SER A 110 -12.13 20.42 6.02
C SER A 110 -12.78 19.13 5.49
N ARG A 111 -13.53 18.37 6.29
CA ARG A 111 -14.21 17.13 5.87
C ARG A 111 -15.33 17.44 4.86
N ILE A 112 -15.23 16.84 3.67
CA ILE A 112 -16.29 16.87 2.67
C ILE A 112 -17.26 15.73 2.96
N PRO A 113 -18.56 16.00 3.15
CA PRO A 113 -19.49 14.98 3.59
C PRO A 113 -19.80 13.95 2.50
N LEU A 114 -19.71 12.67 2.84
CA LEU A 114 -20.11 11.55 1.99
C LEU A 114 -21.41 10.88 2.44
N PRO A 115 -22.29 10.47 1.51
CA PRO A 115 -23.62 9.96 1.82
C PRO A 115 -23.68 8.55 2.42
N PHE A 116 -22.63 7.74 2.25
CA PHE A 116 -22.61 6.35 2.72
C PHE A 116 -21.42 6.06 3.64
N PRO A 117 -21.47 5.00 4.47
CA PRO A 117 -20.32 4.54 5.24
C PRO A 117 -19.13 4.17 4.34
N TYR A 118 -17.93 4.31 4.88
CA TYR A 118 -16.67 3.99 4.19
C TYR A 118 -15.59 3.51 5.14
N ILE A 119 -14.61 2.78 4.61
CA ILE A 119 -13.41 2.40 5.35
C ILE A 119 -12.33 3.46 5.14
N VAL A 120 -11.60 3.80 6.21
CA VAL A 120 -10.38 4.64 6.14
C VAL A 120 -9.13 3.78 6.31
N PRO A 121 -7.96 4.21 5.80
CA PRO A 121 -6.74 3.42 5.94
C PRO A 121 -6.35 3.20 7.41
N GLY A 122 -6.43 4.24 8.26
CA GLY A 122 -6.12 4.16 9.69
C GLY A 122 -5.06 5.15 10.15
N GLY A 123 -4.93 5.31 11.47
CA GLY A 123 -3.99 6.27 12.08
C GLY A 123 -4.28 7.73 11.72
N ARG A 124 -3.29 8.43 11.12
CA ARG A 124 -3.43 9.82 10.67
C ARG A 124 -4.35 10.00 9.44
N PHE A 125 -4.58 8.92 8.70
CA PHE A 125 -5.47 8.87 7.54
C PHE A 125 -6.90 8.64 8.02
N ARG A 126 -7.61 9.74 8.22
CA ARG A 126 -8.94 9.77 8.82
C ARG A 126 -10.05 9.86 7.78
N GLU A 127 -9.69 9.93 6.51
CA GLU A 127 -10.57 10.07 5.35
C GLU A 127 -10.52 8.86 4.44
N ILE A 128 -11.55 8.70 3.61
CA ILE A 128 -11.47 7.76 2.50
C ILE A 128 -10.37 8.24 1.57
N PHE A 129 -9.53 7.33 1.11
CA PHE A 129 -8.56 7.59 0.05
C PHE A 129 -8.95 6.79 -1.19
N TYR A 130 -8.73 7.36 -2.37
CA TYR A 130 -9.27 6.82 -3.61
C TYR A 130 -8.69 5.43 -3.93
N TRP A 131 -7.40 5.33 -4.25
CA TRP A 131 -6.83 4.06 -4.69
C TRP A 131 -6.74 3.01 -3.56
N ASP A 132 -6.47 3.41 -2.30
CA ASP A 132 -6.48 2.54 -1.12
C ASP A 132 -7.80 1.76 -0.99
N SER A 133 -8.90 2.42 -1.36
CA SER A 133 -10.23 1.84 -1.26
C SER A 133 -10.41 0.64 -2.18
N TYR A 134 -9.73 0.57 -3.33
CA TYR A 134 -9.83 -0.60 -4.22
C TYR A 134 -9.24 -1.83 -3.56
N PHE A 135 -8.03 -1.70 -2.99
CA PHE A 135 -7.37 -2.79 -2.27
C PHE A 135 -8.14 -3.19 -1.00
N THR A 136 -8.73 -2.21 -0.32
CA THR A 136 -9.63 -2.47 0.80
C THR A 136 -10.87 -3.26 0.36
N MET A 137 -11.48 -2.89 -0.77
CA MET A 137 -12.66 -3.58 -1.31
C MET A 137 -12.36 -5.04 -1.69
N LEU A 138 -11.16 -5.35 -2.19
CA LEU A 138 -10.75 -6.74 -2.44
C LEU A 138 -10.84 -7.60 -1.17
N GLY A 139 -10.61 -7.02 0.02
CA GLY A 139 -10.81 -7.71 1.30
C GLY A 139 -12.26 -7.78 1.73
N LEU A 140 -12.96 -6.64 1.67
CA LEU A 140 -14.36 -6.56 2.09
C LEU A 140 -15.27 -7.49 1.28
N ILE A 141 -14.99 -7.69 -0.01
CA ILE A 141 -15.82 -8.53 -0.90
C ILE A 141 -15.86 -10.00 -0.47
N LEU A 142 -14.84 -10.46 0.27
CA LEU A 142 -14.74 -11.83 0.76
C LEU A 142 -15.59 -12.09 2.02
N VAL A 143 -16.17 -11.04 2.59
CA VAL A 143 -17.04 -11.09 3.76
C VAL A 143 -18.44 -10.64 3.33
N PRO A 144 -19.36 -11.57 3.00
CA PRO A 144 -20.66 -11.24 2.41
C PRO A 144 -21.44 -10.16 3.17
N GLU A 145 -21.35 -10.14 4.49
CA GLU A 145 -22.02 -9.17 5.36
C GLU A 145 -21.53 -7.74 5.12
N ARG A 146 -20.32 -7.55 4.61
CA ARG A 146 -19.68 -6.26 4.34
C ARG A 146 -19.89 -5.76 2.90
N MET A 147 -20.58 -6.52 2.04
CA MET A 147 -20.86 -6.13 0.65
C MET A 147 -21.58 -4.77 0.54
N HIS A 148 -22.43 -4.44 1.51
CA HIS A 148 -23.12 -3.15 1.55
C HIS A 148 -22.15 -1.96 1.75
N ILE A 149 -21.01 -2.17 2.43
CA ILE A 149 -19.96 -1.15 2.59
C ILE A 149 -19.24 -0.93 1.26
N VAL A 150 -18.91 -2.01 0.52
CA VAL A 150 -18.31 -1.92 -0.82
C VAL A 150 -19.18 -1.09 -1.75
N ARG A 151 -20.49 -1.39 -1.80
CA ARG A 151 -21.45 -0.60 -2.58
C ARG A 151 -21.49 0.86 -2.13
N GLY A 152 -21.54 1.11 -0.82
CA GLY A 152 -21.56 2.46 -0.27
C GLY A 152 -20.31 3.28 -0.63
N MET A 153 -19.13 2.67 -0.60
CA MET A 153 -17.88 3.31 -1.01
C MET A 153 -17.87 3.64 -2.52
N ILE A 154 -18.36 2.74 -3.38
CA ILE A 154 -18.49 3.00 -4.83
C ILE A 154 -19.52 4.12 -5.08
N ASP A 155 -20.65 4.11 -4.37
CA ASP A 155 -21.66 5.18 -4.46
C ASP A 155 -21.11 6.53 -3.94
N ASN A 156 -20.23 6.52 -2.93
CA ASN A 156 -19.52 7.71 -2.47
C ASN A 156 -18.56 8.27 -3.53
N PHE A 157 -17.84 7.41 -4.25
CA PHE A 157 -16.97 7.84 -5.36
C PHE A 157 -17.77 8.37 -6.55
N ALA A 158 -18.88 7.71 -6.90
CA ALA A 158 -19.83 8.23 -7.87
C ALA A 158 -20.38 9.61 -7.47
N TYR A 159 -20.69 9.79 -6.17
CA TYR A 159 -21.09 11.09 -5.62
C TYR A 159 -20.01 12.15 -5.78
N MET A 160 -18.74 11.84 -5.51
CA MET A 160 -17.63 12.78 -5.73
C MET A 160 -17.52 13.20 -7.19
N ILE A 161 -17.59 12.25 -8.12
CA ILE A 161 -17.58 12.55 -9.57
C ILE A 161 -18.75 13.47 -9.94
N ASP A 162 -19.93 13.21 -9.40
CA ASP A 162 -21.10 14.04 -9.67
C ASP A 162 -21.01 15.46 -9.08
N GLN A 163 -20.31 15.64 -7.95
CA GLN A 163 -20.13 16.95 -7.32
C GLN A 163 -18.93 17.74 -7.86
N PHE A 164 -17.81 17.07 -8.15
CA PHE A 164 -16.51 17.70 -8.41
C PHE A 164 -15.97 17.41 -9.82
N GLY A 165 -16.57 16.46 -10.54
CA GLY A 165 -16.13 16.02 -11.88
C GLY A 165 -15.13 14.86 -11.85
N PHE A 166 -14.55 14.55 -10.70
CA PHE A 166 -13.56 13.49 -10.49
C PHE A 166 -13.56 13.02 -9.04
N ILE A 167 -12.81 11.95 -8.75
CA ILE A 167 -12.63 11.45 -7.38
C ILE A 167 -11.43 12.14 -6.74
N LEU A 168 -11.63 12.74 -5.58
CA LEU A 168 -10.57 13.44 -4.83
C LEU A 168 -9.56 12.44 -4.24
N THR A 169 -8.31 12.85 -4.00
CA THR A 169 -7.32 12.06 -3.22
C THR A 169 -7.95 11.48 -1.95
N GLY A 170 -8.70 12.32 -1.24
CA GLY A 170 -9.60 11.91 -0.17
C GLY A 170 -10.66 12.98 0.09
N ASN A 171 -11.64 12.72 0.97
CA ASN A 171 -12.78 13.61 1.17
C ASN A 171 -12.47 14.85 2.05
N ARG A 172 -11.50 15.67 1.64
CA ARG A 172 -11.05 16.89 2.34
C ARG A 172 -10.95 18.09 1.39
N THR A 173 -11.24 19.30 1.90
CA THR A 173 -11.23 20.53 1.09
C THR A 173 -9.85 20.87 0.51
N TYR A 174 -8.76 20.52 1.21
CA TYR A 174 -7.38 20.69 0.72
C TYR A 174 -6.96 19.64 -0.34
N TYR A 175 -7.84 18.68 -0.67
CA TYR A 175 -7.68 17.73 -1.77
C TYR A 175 -8.56 18.06 -2.99
N LEU A 176 -9.32 19.17 -2.99
CA LEU A 176 -10.19 19.57 -4.10
C LEU A 176 -9.44 19.86 -5.43
N SER A 177 -8.11 19.93 -5.40
CA SER A 177 -7.30 20.19 -6.59
C SER A 177 -6.84 18.96 -7.33
N ARG A 178 -6.86 17.76 -6.72
CA ARG A 178 -6.19 16.58 -7.27
C ARG A 178 -6.87 15.26 -6.94
N SER A 179 -6.62 14.28 -7.80
CA SER A 179 -7.17 12.93 -7.69
C SER A 179 -6.17 11.96 -7.03
N GLN A 180 -6.24 10.69 -7.40
CA GLN A 180 -5.31 9.61 -7.11
C GLN A 180 -5.36 8.61 -8.29
N PRO A 181 -4.54 7.54 -8.35
CA PRO A 181 -4.60 6.57 -9.44
C PRO A 181 -6.03 6.05 -9.69
N PRO A 182 -6.53 6.06 -10.95
CA PRO A 182 -7.97 5.91 -11.22
C PRO A 182 -8.46 4.46 -11.21
N PHE A 183 -8.73 3.93 -10.01
CA PHE A 183 -9.20 2.57 -9.79
C PHE A 183 -10.73 2.38 -9.85
N PHE A 184 -11.53 3.42 -10.11
CA PHE A 184 -13.00 3.31 -10.09
C PHE A 184 -13.54 2.30 -11.10
N ALA A 185 -12.91 2.18 -12.27
CA ALA A 185 -13.22 1.12 -13.24
C ALA A 185 -13.02 -0.27 -12.64
N GLU A 186 -11.90 -0.51 -11.96
CA GLU A 186 -11.60 -1.78 -11.28
C GLU A 186 -12.57 -2.04 -10.12
N MET A 187 -12.94 -1.01 -9.35
CA MET A 187 -13.93 -1.14 -8.26
C MET A 187 -15.30 -1.56 -8.80
N ILE A 188 -15.74 -0.98 -9.92
CA ILE A 188 -17.00 -1.34 -10.58
C ILE A 188 -16.95 -2.75 -11.15
N GLN A 189 -15.82 -3.13 -11.77
CA GLN A 189 -15.61 -4.48 -12.27
C GLN A 189 -15.63 -5.51 -11.13
N LEU A 190 -14.95 -5.21 -10.02
CA LEU A 190 -14.93 -6.02 -8.81
C LEU A 190 -16.35 -6.23 -8.26
N LEU A 191 -17.13 -5.15 -8.14
CA LEU A 191 -18.52 -5.24 -7.70
C LEU A 191 -19.36 -6.06 -8.69
N ALA A 192 -19.22 -5.83 -9.99
CA ALA A 192 -19.99 -6.56 -11.02
C ALA A 192 -19.70 -8.07 -11.04
N ASP A 193 -18.46 -8.46 -10.73
CA ASP A 193 -18.07 -9.88 -10.69
C ASP A 193 -18.55 -10.58 -9.41
N ALA A 194 -18.58 -9.85 -8.29
CA ALA A 194 -18.96 -10.40 -6.99
C ALA A 194 -20.47 -10.36 -6.73
N ASP A 195 -21.14 -9.34 -7.26
CA ASP A 195 -22.56 -9.12 -7.12
C ASP A 195 -23.21 -9.29 -8.49
N HIS A 196 -23.79 -10.47 -8.72
CA HIS A 196 -24.40 -10.85 -9.99
C HIS A 196 -25.73 -10.12 -10.29
N THR A 197 -25.95 -8.92 -9.73
CA THR A 197 -27.09 -8.09 -10.14
C THR A 197 -26.86 -7.52 -11.53
N GLU A 198 -27.91 -7.59 -12.35
CA GLU A 198 -27.85 -7.06 -13.71
C GLU A 198 -27.61 -5.55 -13.71
N ASN A 199 -26.79 -5.08 -14.66
CA ASN A 199 -26.60 -3.67 -15.00
C ASN A 199 -25.72 -2.82 -14.05
N ILE A 200 -24.90 -3.41 -13.16
CA ILE A 200 -23.96 -2.64 -12.31
C ILE A 200 -23.07 -1.70 -13.14
N LYS A 201 -22.45 -2.21 -14.21
CA LYS A 201 -21.60 -1.41 -15.11
C LYS A 201 -22.38 -0.27 -15.76
N GLN A 202 -23.62 -0.53 -16.19
CA GLN A 202 -24.47 0.49 -16.80
C GLN A 202 -24.95 1.55 -15.80
N ARG A 203 -25.15 1.18 -14.53
CA ARG A 203 -25.54 2.12 -13.46
C ARG A 203 -24.50 3.23 -13.29
N TYR A 204 -23.21 2.88 -13.32
CA TYR A 204 -22.10 3.82 -13.11
C TYR A 204 -21.50 4.39 -14.40
N LEU A 205 -22.04 4.02 -15.56
CA LEU A 205 -21.56 4.50 -16.86
C LEU A 205 -21.44 6.04 -16.93
N PRO A 206 -22.42 6.85 -16.43
CA PRO A 206 -22.28 8.30 -16.45
C PRO A 206 -21.06 8.81 -15.69
N GLN A 207 -20.72 8.20 -14.56
CA GLN A 207 -19.58 8.59 -13.72
C GLN A 207 -18.25 8.12 -14.33
N LEU A 208 -18.21 6.91 -14.90
CA LEU A 208 -17.04 6.42 -15.65
C LEU A 208 -16.66 7.37 -16.81
N ILE A 209 -17.66 7.87 -17.55
CA ILE A 209 -17.45 8.83 -18.64
C ILE A 209 -16.90 10.14 -18.10
N LYS A 210 -17.50 10.70 -17.04
CA LYS A 210 -17.05 11.96 -16.44
C LYS A 210 -15.62 11.89 -15.94
N GLU A 211 -15.25 10.79 -15.26
CA GLU A 211 -13.88 10.60 -14.81
C GLU A 211 -12.91 10.48 -16.00
N TYR A 212 -13.27 9.74 -17.05
CA TYR A 212 -12.47 9.69 -18.27
C TYR A 212 -12.29 11.07 -18.92
N GLU A 213 -13.37 11.85 -19.03
CA GLU A 213 -13.35 13.21 -19.58
C GLU A 213 -12.46 14.14 -18.74
N TRP A 214 -12.41 13.96 -17.43
CA TRP A 214 -11.51 14.71 -16.55
C TRP A 214 -10.03 14.37 -16.80
N TRP A 215 -9.68 13.07 -16.88
CA TRP A 215 -8.31 12.66 -17.22
C TRP A 215 -7.90 13.10 -18.62
N MET A 216 -8.84 13.15 -19.57
CA MET A 216 -8.60 13.58 -20.96
C MET A 216 -8.83 15.07 -21.19
N MET A 217 -9.01 15.85 -20.13
CA MET A 217 -9.35 17.27 -20.21
C MET A 217 -8.30 18.05 -21.02
N ASN A 218 -8.78 18.87 -21.96
CA ASN A 218 -7.97 19.68 -22.88
C ASN A 218 -7.14 18.90 -23.92
N SER A 219 -7.37 17.60 -24.12
CA SER A 219 -6.69 16.81 -25.16
C SER A 219 -6.88 17.35 -26.58
N ASP A 220 -8.02 17.98 -26.86
CA ASP A 220 -8.37 18.63 -28.12
C ASP A 220 -7.62 19.95 -28.36
N GLN A 221 -6.98 20.51 -27.33
CA GLN A 221 -6.26 21.78 -27.39
C GLN A 221 -4.74 21.59 -27.53
N LEU A 222 -4.25 20.36 -27.56
CA LEU A 222 -2.84 20.05 -27.71
C LEU A 222 -2.38 20.29 -29.15
N THR A 223 -1.27 20.99 -29.31
CA THR A 223 -0.56 21.16 -30.60
C THR A 223 0.90 20.76 -30.44
N ASP A 224 1.65 20.71 -31.54
CA ASP A 224 3.07 20.40 -31.47
C ASP A 224 3.86 21.50 -30.71
N GLU A 225 3.38 22.75 -30.73
CA GLU A 225 3.94 23.87 -29.96
C GLU A 225 3.47 23.93 -28.50
N GLN A 226 2.32 23.33 -28.19
CA GLN A 226 1.75 23.22 -26.84
C GLN A 226 1.41 21.75 -26.58
N PRO A 227 2.42 20.88 -26.43
CA PRO A 227 2.23 19.43 -26.38
C PRO A 227 1.68 18.97 -25.03
N VAL A 228 1.46 19.85 -24.07
CA VAL A 228 1.05 19.46 -22.73
C VAL A 228 0.04 20.43 -22.13
N LYS A 229 -1.01 19.89 -21.53
CA LYS A 229 -2.00 20.67 -20.79
C LYS A 229 -2.70 19.77 -19.77
N SER A 230 -2.85 20.23 -18.54
CA SER A 230 -3.44 19.42 -17.46
C SER A 230 -2.76 18.04 -17.36
N HIS A 231 -3.54 16.97 -17.36
CA HIS A 231 -3.09 15.58 -17.32
C HIS A 231 -2.68 14.99 -18.68
N VAL A 232 -2.81 15.70 -19.80
CA VAL A 232 -2.57 15.14 -21.13
C VAL A 232 -1.28 15.65 -21.76
N VAL A 233 -0.56 14.74 -22.40
CA VAL A 233 0.70 14.97 -23.13
C VAL A 233 0.58 14.40 -24.53
N ARG A 234 0.84 15.22 -25.55
CA ARG A 234 0.97 14.87 -26.96
C ARG A 234 2.44 14.64 -27.28
N LEU A 235 2.76 13.41 -27.70
CA LEU A 235 4.10 13.00 -28.11
C LEU A 235 4.37 13.41 -29.57
N PRO A 236 5.64 13.40 -30.03
CA PRO A 236 6.01 13.86 -31.38
C PRO A 236 5.35 13.10 -32.53
N ASP A 237 4.92 11.85 -32.32
CA ASP A 237 4.18 11.04 -33.29
C ASP A 237 2.67 11.33 -33.29
N GLY A 238 2.21 12.27 -32.45
CA GLY A 238 0.80 12.62 -32.25
C GLY A 238 0.06 11.76 -31.24
N THR A 239 0.71 10.73 -30.66
CA THR A 239 0.14 9.92 -29.58
C THR A 239 -0.18 10.79 -28.37
N ILE A 240 -1.34 10.58 -27.75
CA ILE A 240 -1.72 11.25 -26.50
C ILE A 240 -1.70 10.24 -25.36
N LEU A 241 -0.92 10.55 -24.32
CA LEU A 241 -0.88 9.79 -23.06
C LEU A 241 -1.10 10.75 -21.88
N ASN A 242 -1.22 10.17 -20.69
CA ASN A 242 -1.54 10.92 -19.48
C ASN A 242 -0.38 10.98 -18.49
N ARG A 243 -0.35 12.05 -17.70
CA ARG A 243 0.54 12.30 -16.58
C ARG A 243 -0.26 12.68 -15.34
N TYR A 244 0.33 12.51 -14.16
CA TYR A 244 -0.20 13.12 -12.94
C TYR A 244 0.04 14.63 -12.94
N TRP A 245 -0.92 15.39 -12.44
CA TRP A 245 -0.91 16.85 -12.47
C TRP A 245 -1.90 17.46 -11.47
N ASP A 246 -1.45 18.47 -10.72
CA ASP A 246 -2.33 19.34 -9.91
C ASP A 246 -2.32 20.77 -10.50
N PRO A 247 -3.48 21.44 -10.64
CA PRO A 247 -3.58 22.82 -11.11
C PRO A 247 -2.94 23.84 -10.17
N LEU A 248 -2.83 23.54 -8.88
CA LEU A 248 -2.26 24.44 -7.89
C LEU A 248 -0.73 24.38 -7.90
N THR A 249 -0.14 25.56 -7.73
CA THR A 249 1.30 25.79 -7.66
C THR A 249 1.71 26.34 -6.28
N THR A 250 0.95 26.00 -5.25
CA THR A 250 1.12 26.42 -3.84
C THR A 250 1.53 25.23 -2.97
N PRO A 251 2.09 25.43 -1.76
CA PRO A 251 2.40 24.31 -0.86
C PRO A 251 1.14 23.54 -0.44
N ARG A 252 1.30 22.28 -0.07
CA ARG A 252 0.23 21.42 0.45
C ARG A 252 -0.14 21.83 1.89
N PRO A 253 -1.42 22.10 2.17
CA PRO A 253 -1.84 22.50 3.51
C PRO A 253 -1.51 21.48 4.62
N GLU A 254 -1.51 20.19 4.27
CA GLU A 254 -1.21 19.07 5.16
C GLU A 254 0.30 18.80 5.35
N SER A 255 1.19 19.54 4.69
CA SER A 255 2.66 19.33 4.75
C SER A 255 3.46 20.63 4.53
N TYR A 256 2.90 21.76 4.96
CA TYR A 256 3.45 23.08 4.66
C TYR A 256 4.90 23.30 5.16
N PRO A 257 5.23 23.02 6.45
CA PRO A 257 6.58 23.23 6.96
C PRO A 257 7.66 22.44 6.22
N GLU A 258 7.38 21.18 5.89
CA GLU A 258 8.31 20.28 5.18
C GLU A 258 8.60 20.80 3.77
N GLU A 259 7.57 21.25 3.06
CA GLU A 259 7.72 21.77 1.70
C GLU A 259 8.42 23.12 1.65
N GLU A 260 8.23 23.99 2.65
CA GLU A 260 8.93 25.26 2.73
C GLU A 260 10.44 25.07 2.92
N GLY A 261 10.86 24.06 3.70
CA GLY A 261 12.26 23.69 3.83
C GLY A 261 12.88 23.16 2.53
N LEU A 262 12.12 22.39 1.75
CA LEU A 262 12.57 21.84 0.46
C LEU A 262 12.57 22.88 -0.67
N ARG A 263 11.61 23.82 -0.66
CA ARG A 263 11.49 24.89 -1.67
C ARG A 263 12.79 25.69 -1.82
N GLN A 264 13.43 26.04 -0.71
CA GLN A 264 14.67 26.82 -0.73
C GLN A 264 15.81 26.06 -1.43
N LYS A 265 15.90 24.73 -1.21
CA LYS A 265 16.85 23.87 -1.90
C LYS A 265 16.54 23.78 -3.40
N ALA A 266 15.26 23.62 -3.76
CA ALA A 266 14.82 23.59 -5.15
C ALA A 266 15.21 24.86 -5.92
N GLN A 267 15.03 26.03 -5.29
CA GLN A 267 15.43 27.32 -5.87
C GLN A 267 16.94 27.41 -6.11
N HIS A 268 17.76 26.96 -5.17
CA HIS A 268 19.22 26.90 -5.36
C HIS A 268 19.63 25.99 -6.53
N ASN A 269 18.83 24.97 -6.84
CA ASN A 269 19.03 24.08 -7.98
C ASN A 269 18.37 24.59 -9.28
N GLY A 270 17.86 25.83 -9.31
CA GLY A 270 17.28 26.46 -10.51
C GLY A 270 15.85 26.06 -10.83
N ILE A 271 15.14 25.42 -9.89
CA ILE A 271 13.73 25.06 -10.03
C ILE A 271 12.87 26.21 -9.47
N SER A 272 12.00 26.77 -10.32
CA SER A 272 11.05 27.82 -9.90
C SER A 272 10.11 27.29 -8.82
N THR A 273 9.71 28.15 -7.90
CA THR A 273 8.79 27.80 -6.81
C THR A 273 7.47 27.22 -7.32
N GLU A 274 6.89 27.76 -8.39
CA GLU A 274 5.63 27.25 -8.92
C GLU A 274 5.76 25.82 -9.43
N LYS A 275 6.84 25.53 -10.20
CA LYS A 275 7.13 24.17 -10.68
C LYS A 275 7.39 23.19 -9.55
N PHE A 276 8.17 23.59 -8.55
CA PHE A 276 8.46 22.74 -7.39
C PHE A 276 7.16 22.26 -6.72
N TYR A 277 6.26 23.19 -6.41
CA TYR A 277 4.98 22.83 -5.79
C TYR A 277 4.08 22.02 -6.71
N GLN A 278 4.05 22.34 -8.01
CA GLN A 278 3.27 21.57 -8.98
C GLN A 278 3.76 20.13 -9.10
N HIS A 279 5.08 19.91 -9.17
CA HIS A 279 5.66 18.57 -9.18
C HIS A 279 5.35 17.83 -7.88
N ASN A 280 5.47 18.46 -6.71
CA ASN A 280 5.17 17.81 -5.44
C ASN A 280 3.72 17.37 -5.34
N ARG A 281 2.78 18.23 -5.75
CA ARG A 281 1.36 17.89 -5.76
C ARG A 281 1.03 16.80 -6.77
N ALA A 282 1.68 16.79 -7.95
CA ALA A 282 1.54 15.72 -8.92
C ALA A 282 2.05 14.37 -8.38
N VAL A 283 3.15 14.36 -7.61
CA VAL A 283 3.59 13.14 -6.91
C VAL A 283 2.54 12.65 -5.91
N CYS A 284 1.86 13.56 -5.21
CA CYS A 284 0.80 13.17 -4.27
C CYS A 284 -0.44 12.62 -5.01
N GLU A 285 -0.76 13.17 -6.19
CA GLU A 285 -1.79 12.61 -7.06
C GLU A 285 -1.39 11.22 -7.60
N SER A 286 -0.10 10.94 -7.76
CA SER A 286 0.34 9.60 -8.15
C SER A 286 0.19 8.57 -7.04
N GLY A 287 0.02 9.02 -5.79
CA GLY A 287 0.07 8.19 -4.59
C GLY A 287 1.48 7.74 -4.18
N TRP A 288 2.55 8.16 -4.88
CA TRP A 288 3.93 7.74 -4.62
C TRP A 288 4.78 8.88 -4.02
N ASP A 289 4.27 9.54 -2.98
CA ASP A 289 4.83 10.72 -2.31
C ASP A 289 5.75 10.40 -1.12
N PHE A 290 7.06 10.30 -1.23
CA PHE A 290 7.91 10.53 -2.40
C PHE A 290 8.72 9.28 -2.74
N SER A 291 9.31 9.30 -3.93
CA SER A 291 10.06 8.18 -4.51
C SER A 291 11.12 8.70 -5.48
N SER A 292 12.24 7.97 -5.59
CA SER A 292 13.25 8.09 -6.64
C SER A 292 12.67 8.03 -8.04
N ARG A 293 11.50 7.38 -8.19
CA ARG A 293 10.69 7.32 -9.43
C ARG A 293 10.54 8.67 -10.11
N TRP A 294 10.41 9.74 -9.32
CA TRP A 294 10.12 11.09 -9.81
C TRP A 294 11.34 12.00 -9.87
N LEU A 295 12.52 11.52 -9.47
CA LEU A 295 13.72 12.34 -9.27
C LEU A 295 14.63 12.29 -10.49
N ILE A 296 15.18 13.45 -10.88
CA ILE A 296 16.28 13.50 -11.86
C ILE A 296 17.55 12.93 -11.22
N ASP A 297 17.78 13.29 -9.96
CA ASP A 297 18.88 12.81 -9.13
C ASP A 297 18.29 12.09 -7.92
N THR A 298 18.44 10.76 -7.86
CA THR A 298 17.82 9.91 -6.85
C THR A 298 18.25 10.23 -5.42
N LYS A 299 19.30 11.04 -5.23
CA LYS A 299 19.78 11.49 -3.91
C LYS A 299 19.21 12.84 -3.47
N ARG A 300 18.43 13.51 -4.32
CA ARG A 300 17.92 14.88 -4.07
C ARG A 300 16.43 14.98 -4.39
N VAL A 301 15.61 14.92 -3.36
CA VAL A 301 14.13 14.99 -3.45
C VAL A 301 13.66 16.27 -4.14
N GLU A 302 14.37 17.38 -3.94
CA GLU A 302 14.02 18.64 -4.57
C GLU A 302 14.18 18.65 -6.10
N THR A 303 14.79 17.60 -6.68
CA THR A 303 14.90 17.40 -8.13
C THR A 303 13.71 16.65 -8.74
N ASN A 304 12.62 16.53 -8.00
CA ASN A 304 11.34 16.02 -8.47
C ASN A 304 10.88 16.73 -9.76
N HIS A 305 10.44 15.94 -10.75
CA HIS A 305 9.92 16.41 -12.03
C HIS A 305 8.70 15.61 -12.49
N ALA A 306 7.83 15.17 -11.58
CA ALA A 306 6.72 14.26 -11.87
C ALA A 306 5.79 14.67 -13.02
N THR A 307 5.57 15.98 -13.24
CA THR A 307 4.73 16.45 -14.37
C THR A 307 5.43 16.34 -15.73
N ASP A 308 6.74 16.11 -15.75
CA ASP A 308 7.50 15.84 -16.98
C ASP A 308 7.56 14.34 -17.31
N ILE A 309 6.94 13.49 -16.48
CA ILE A 309 6.92 12.04 -16.61
C ILE A 309 5.53 11.58 -17.05
N ILE A 310 5.49 10.70 -18.05
CA ILE A 310 4.33 9.90 -18.44
C ILE A 310 4.44 8.57 -17.67
N PRO A 311 3.58 8.31 -16.67
CA PRO A 311 3.69 7.13 -15.82
C PRO A 311 3.07 5.90 -16.47
N VAL A 312 3.73 4.75 -16.37
CA VAL A 312 3.23 3.49 -16.95
C VAL A 312 1.95 3.00 -16.26
N ASP A 313 1.86 3.15 -14.94
CA ASP A 313 0.72 2.75 -14.12
C ASP A 313 -0.56 3.51 -14.49
N LEU A 314 -0.49 4.84 -14.55
CA LEU A 314 -1.62 5.69 -14.93
C LEU A 314 -2.19 5.29 -16.30
N ASN A 315 -1.31 5.10 -17.29
CA ASN A 315 -1.75 4.78 -18.64
C ASN A 315 -2.31 3.35 -18.74
N CYS A 316 -1.84 2.41 -17.93
CA CYS A 316 -2.48 1.11 -17.80
C CYS A 316 -3.88 1.18 -17.17
N LEU A 317 -4.08 2.01 -16.13
CA LEU A 317 -5.39 2.21 -15.51
C LEU A 317 -6.39 2.85 -16.48
N LEU A 318 -5.96 3.84 -17.26
CA LEU A 318 -6.80 4.46 -18.28
C LEU A 318 -7.13 3.51 -19.43
N TYR A 319 -6.22 2.60 -19.80
CA TYR A 319 -6.52 1.52 -20.74
C TYR A 319 -7.64 0.62 -20.22
N SER A 320 -7.62 0.28 -18.92
CA SER A 320 -8.70 -0.52 -18.33
C SER A 320 -10.04 0.23 -18.33
N LEU A 321 -10.03 1.51 -17.97
CA LEU A 321 -11.21 2.38 -18.04
C LEU A 321 -11.80 2.44 -19.46
N GLU A 322 -10.96 2.61 -20.49
CA GLU A 322 -11.40 2.61 -21.89
C GLU A 322 -12.05 1.27 -22.29
N ASN A 323 -11.48 0.14 -21.87
CA ASN A 323 -12.08 -1.19 -22.12
C ASN A 323 -13.40 -1.41 -21.38
N LEU A 324 -13.50 -0.93 -20.13
CA LEU A 324 -14.75 -1.01 -19.38
C LEU A 324 -15.84 -0.16 -20.03
N LEU A 325 -15.50 1.05 -20.50
CA LEU A 325 -16.42 1.91 -21.24
C LEU A 325 -16.88 1.25 -22.54
N ALA A 326 -15.95 0.72 -23.34
CA ALA A 326 -16.27 -0.02 -24.56
C ALA A 326 -17.27 -1.16 -24.30
N SER A 327 -16.92 -2.08 -23.39
CA SER A 327 -17.77 -3.23 -23.07
C SER A 327 -19.13 -2.83 -22.49
N THR A 328 -19.19 -1.75 -21.70
CA THR A 328 -20.46 -1.27 -21.12
C THR A 328 -21.37 -0.64 -22.18
N TYR A 329 -20.81 0.12 -23.14
CA TYR A 329 -21.59 0.65 -24.26
C TYR A 329 -22.11 -0.46 -25.19
N SER A 330 -21.28 -1.48 -25.46
CA SER A 330 -21.67 -2.69 -26.19
C SER A 330 -22.88 -3.38 -25.52
N GLN A 331 -22.82 -3.60 -24.21
CA GLN A 331 -23.93 -4.18 -23.43
C GLN A 331 -25.22 -3.34 -23.50
N LYS A 332 -25.10 -2.01 -23.63
CA LYS A 332 -26.23 -1.09 -23.78
C LYS A 332 -26.76 -1.01 -25.23
N GLY A 333 -26.11 -1.66 -26.18
CA GLY A 333 -26.43 -1.59 -27.61
C GLY A 333 -25.96 -0.31 -28.32
N ASP A 334 -25.10 0.50 -27.70
CA ASP A 334 -24.49 1.68 -28.33
C ASP A 334 -23.14 1.31 -28.97
N TRP A 335 -23.24 0.65 -30.12
CA TRP A 335 -22.09 0.15 -30.88
C TRP A 335 -21.14 1.26 -31.36
N LYS A 336 -21.65 2.49 -31.57
CA LYS A 336 -20.83 3.62 -32.02
C LYS A 336 -19.88 4.06 -30.91
N SER A 337 -20.40 4.22 -29.69
CA SER A 337 -19.58 4.58 -28.53
C SER A 337 -18.65 3.43 -28.13
N SER A 338 -19.13 2.17 -28.21
CA SER A 338 -18.29 0.98 -28.00
C SER A 338 -17.04 1.01 -28.89
N LYS A 339 -17.25 1.11 -30.20
CA LYS A 339 -16.16 1.11 -31.18
C LYS A 339 -15.18 2.27 -30.96
N LYS A 340 -15.69 3.46 -30.60
CA LYS A 340 -14.83 4.61 -30.27
C LYS A 340 -13.88 4.27 -29.11
N PHE A 341 -14.39 3.68 -28.03
CA PHE A 341 -13.56 3.33 -26.87
C PHE A 341 -12.64 2.13 -27.12
N GLU A 342 -13.05 1.18 -27.98
CA GLU A 342 -12.16 0.11 -28.46
C GLU A 342 -10.95 0.68 -29.22
N GLU A 343 -11.18 1.64 -30.12
CA GLU A 343 -10.10 2.31 -30.87
C GLU A 343 -9.18 3.10 -29.92
N LEU A 344 -9.72 3.78 -28.91
CA LEU A 344 -8.94 4.50 -27.90
C LEU A 344 -8.07 3.55 -27.06
N ALA A 345 -8.66 2.45 -26.56
CA ALA A 345 -7.95 1.44 -25.79
C ALA A 345 -6.82 0.79 -26.60
N GLU A 346 -7.07 0.46 -27.87
CA GLU A 346 -6.04 -0.13 -28.74
C GLU A 346 -4.91 0.87 -29.04
N ASN A 347 -5.22 2.15 -29.28
CA ASN A 347 -4.20 3.19 -29.42
C ASN A 347 -3.34 3.32 -28.16
N ARG A 348 -3.95 3.33 -26.97
CA ARG A 348 -3.23 3.43 -25.70
C ARG A 348 -2.37 2.21 -25.43
N LYS A 349 -2.88 1.00 -25.72
CA LYS A 349 -2.09 -0.24 -25.64
C LYS A 349 -0.84 -0.18 -26.52
N ASN A 350 -0.99 0.26 -27.77
CA ASN A 350 0.14 0.41 -28.70
C ASN A 350 1.13 1.48 -28.19
N ALA A 351 0.64 2.58 -27.65
CA ALA A 351 1.48 3.60 -27.03
C ALA A 351 2.24 3.07 -25.81
N ILE A 352 1.61 2.29 -24.93
CA ILE A 352 2.27 1.67 -23.78
C ILE A 352 3.41 0.75 -24.23
N GLN A 353 3.16 -0.05 -25.27
CA GLN A 353 4.18 -0.92 -25.86
C GLN A 353 5.36 -0.13 -26.44
N ASN A 354 5.11 1.02 -27.08
CA ASN A 354 6.14 1.80 -27.73
C ASN A 354 6.97 2.67 -26.77
N PHE A 355 6.34 3.27 -25.76
CA PHE A 355 6.98 4.29 -24.92
C PHE A 355 7.41 3.79 -23.54
N HIS A 356 6.76 2.74 -23.01
CA HIS A 356 7.10 2.23 -21.68
C HIS A 356 8.03 1.02 -21.71
N TRP A 357 8.05 0.22 -22.78
CA TRP A 357 9.00 -0.90 -22.85
C TRP A 357 10.42 -0.41 -23.17
N ASN A 358 11.36 -0.64 -22.25
CA ASN A 358 12.77 -0.31 -22.46
C ASN A 358 13.56 -1.55 -22.90
N ASN A 359 14.09 -1.53 -24.12
CA ASN A 359 14.85 -2.66 -24.67
C ASN A 359 16.25 -2.86 -24.04
N GLU A 360 16.83 -1.83 -23.42
CA GLU A 360 18.13 -1.97 -22.77
C GLU A 360 18.00 -2.63 -21.41
N THR A 361 17.01 -2.20 -20.62
CA THR A 361 16.74 -2.77 -19.30
C THR A 361 15.87 -4.03 -19.39
N GLN A 362 15.17 -4.28 -20.49
CA GLN A 362 14.18 -5.37 -20.63
C GLN A 362 13.08 -5.29 -19.56
N PHE A 363 12.56 -4.08 -19.33
CA PHE A 363 11.56 -3.81 -18.30
C PHE A 363 10.64 -2.65 -18.72
N PHE A 364 9.42 -2.59 -18.17
CA PHE A 364 8.53 -1.45 -18.38
C PHE A 364 8.89 -0.30 -17.43
N MET A 365 9.06 0.89 -17.98
CA MET A 365 9.53 2.07 -17.27
C MET A 365 8.63 3.27 -17.57
N ASP A 366 8.62 4.26 -16.68
CA ASP A 366 8.01 5.54 -16.98
C ASP A 366 8.82 6.27 -18.07
N TYR A 367 8.16 7.15 -18.81
CA TYR A 367 8.76 7.86 -19.94
C TYR A 367 8.83 9.36 -19.64
N ASP A 368 10.04 9.91 -19.65
CA ASP A 368 10.27 11.36 -19.55
C ASP A 368 10.15 11.99 -20.94
N TRP A 369 9.00 12.62 -21.18
CA TRP A 369 8.68 13.19 -22.49
C TRP A 369 9.49 14.45 -22.81
N THR A 370 10.01 15.13 -21.79
CA THR A 370 10.85 16.32 -21.97
C THR A 370 12.28 15.95 -22.37
N ARG A 371 12.77 14.79 -21.93
CA ARG A 371 14.10 14.25 -22.25
C ARG A 371 14.09 13.16 -23.32
N ASN A 372 12.90 12.76 -23.80
CA ASN A 372 12.69 11.73 -24.80
C ASN A 372 13.41 10.40 -24.45
N ARG A 373 13.23 9.93 -23.22
CA ARG A 373 13.85 8.68 -22.73
C ARG A 373 13.09 8.12 -21.53
N SER A 374 13.33 6.85 -21.20
CA SER A 374 12.85 6.27 -19.94
C SER A 374 13.45 7.00 -18.74
N THR A 375 12.70 7.06 -17.64
CA THR A 375 13.22 7.53 -16.34
C THR A 375 14.36 6.63 -15.86
N PRO A 376 15.27 7.12 -14.98
CA PRO A 376 16.41 6.34 -14.54
C PRO A 376 16.04 5.21 -13.56
N ALA A 377 14.98 5.38 -12.77
CA ALA A 377 14.60 4.43 -11.73
C ALA A 377 13.78 3.26 -12.31
N ILE A 378 14.20 2.02 -12.01
CA ILE A 378 13.39 0.83 -12.25
C ILE A 378 12.49 0.61 -11.02
N THR A 379 11.16 0.58 -11.22
CA THR A 379 10.17 0.59 -10.14
C THR A 379 9.11 -0.48 -10.34
N LEU A 380 8.40 -0.87 -9.28
CA LEU A 380 7.30 -1.83 -9.38
C LEU A 380 6.11 -1.35 -10.25
N ALA A 381 6.05 -0.08 -10.65
CA ALA A 381 5.06 0.38 -11.61
C ALA A 381 5.17 -0.38 -12.96
N GLY A 382 6.36 -0.87 -13.32
CA GLY A 382 6.58 -1.70 -14.51
C GLY A 382 5.86 -3.05 -14.52
N VAL A 383 5.17 -3.39 -13.42
CA VAL A 383 4.32 -4.58 -13.33
C VAL A 383 2.89 -4.33 -13.81
N TYR A 384 2.42 -3.07 -13.85
CA TYR A 384 1.06 -2.74 -14.29
C TYR A 384 0.72 -3.28 -15.69
N PRO A 385 1.60 -3.22 -16.70
CA PRO A 385 1.33 -3.81 -18.01
C PRO A 385 1.03 -5.30 -17.99
N LEU A 386 1.55 -6.05 -17.00
CA LEU A 386 1.26 -7.46 -16.87
C LEU A 386 -0.14 -7.65 -16.24
N PHE A 387 -0.49 -6.82 -15.25
CA PHE A 387 -1.79 -6.90 -14.56
C PHE A 387 -2.95 -6.66 -15.52
N PHE A 388 -2.78 -5.72 -16.45
CA PHE A 388 -3.76 -5.41 -17.48
C PHE A 388 -3.59 -6.24 -18.76
N LYS A 389 -2.76 -7.30 -18.74
CA LYS A 389 -2.54 -8.22 -19.87
C LYS A 389 -2.08 -7.52 -21.15
N LEU A 390 -1.28 -6.47 -21.00
CA LEU A 390 -0.71 -5.69 -22.09
C LEU A 390 0.62 -6.28 -22.57
N ALA A 391 1.41 -6.87 -21.67
CA ALA A 391 2.73 -7.43 -21.97
C ALA A 391 2.65 -8.70 -22.84
N THR A 392 3.60 -8.86 -23.76
CA THR A 392 3.78 -10.13 -24.48
C THR A 392 4.34 -11.20 -23.52
N PRO A 393 4.22 -12.51 -23.85
CA PRO A 393 4.82 -13.57 -23.05
C PRO A 393 6.32 -13.40 -22.80
N GLU A 394 7.07 -12.90 -23.79
CA GLU A 394 8.51 -12.63 -23.68
C GLU A 394 8.78 -11.47 -22.71
N GLN A 395 8.04 -10.37 -22.84
CA GLN A 395 8.15 -9.22 -21.93
C GLN A 395 7.81 -9.62 -20.48
N ALA A 396 6.75 -10.41 -20.31
CA ALA A 396 6.33 -10.95 -19.02
C ALA A 396 7.44 -11.80 -18.38
N ALA A 397 8.12 -12.64 -19.16
CA ALA A 397 9.25 -13.45 -18.67
C ALA A 397 10.45 -12.59 -18.24
N HIS A 398 10.76 -11.53 -18.97
CA HIS A 398 11.82 -10.59 -18.58
C HIS A 398 11.48 -9.82 -17.31
N VAL A 399 10.26 -9.28 -17.21
CA VAL A 399 9.78 -8.59 -16.00
C VAL A 399 9.82 -9.53 -14.80
N HIS A 400 9.36 -10.78 -14.95
CA HIS A 400 9.47 -11.79 -13.91
C HIS A 400 10.91 -11.99 -13.43
N GLU A 401 11.87 -12.10 -14.35
CA GLU A 401 13.27 -12.29 -13.99
C GLU A 401 13.85 -11.09 -13.24
N HIS A 402 13.44 -9.86 -13.57
CA HIS A 402 13.75 -8.66 -12.78
C HIS A 402 13.15 -8.73 -11.39
N LEU A 403 11.87 -9.11 -11.28
CA LEU A 403 11.20 -9.23 -9.99
C LEU A 403 11.95 -10.20 -9.08
N ARG A 404 12.28 -11.38 -9.61
CA ARG A 404 12.98 -12.44 -8.87
C ARG A 404 14.41 -12.07 -8.47
N LYS A 405 15.17 -11.44 -9.37
CA LYS A 405 16.60 -11.13 -9.13
C LYS A 405 16.85 -9.85 -8.34
N SER A 406 16.03 -8.83 -8.57
CA SER A 406 16.34 -7.46 -8.13
C SER A 406 15.33 -6.95 -7.10
N PHE A 407 14.04 -7.20 -7.31
CA PHE A 407 12.99 -6.67 -6.44
C PHE A 407 12.69 -7.57 -5.25
N LEU A 408 12.78 -8.89 -5.40
CA LEU A 408 12.48 -9.84 -4.34
C LEU A 408 13.56 -9.81 -3.26
N GLN A 409 13.13 -9.47 -2.05
CA GLN A 409 13.92 -9.49 -0.84
C GLN A 409 13.26 -10.41 0.20
N SER A 410 13.90 -10.60 1.35
CA SER A 410 13.41 -11.49 2.42
C SER A 410 12.01 -11.15 2.95
N GLY A 411 11.52 -9.93 2.71
CA GLY A 411 10.21 -9.45 3.18
C GLY A 411 9.25 -9.05 2.07
N GLY A 412 9.42 -9.53 0.84
CA GLY A 412 8.57 -9.22 -0.31
C GLY A 412 9.28 -8.45 -1.43
N LEU A 413 8.51 -7.77 -2.28
CA LEU A 413 9.04 -7.00 -3.41
C LEU A 413 9.32 -5.55 -2.99
N VAL A 414 10.56 -5.06 -3.14
CA VAL A 414 10.88 -3.65 -2.87
C VAL A 414 10.21 -2.72 -3.88
N THR A 415 9.85 -1.51 -3.47
CA THR A 415 9.13 -0.57 -4.33
C THR A 415 9.96 -0.09 -5.53
N THR A 416 11.24 0.18 -5.28
CA THR A 416 12.27 0.55 -6.26
C THR A 416 13.58 -0.12 -5.88
N LEU A 417 14.58 -0.01 -6.76
CA LEU A 417 15.93 -0.51 -6.48
C LEU A 417 16.84 0.56 -5.83
N GLU A 418 16.34 1.77 -5.60
CA GLU A 418 17.10 2.91 -5.10
C GLU A 418 16.95 3.05 -3.58
N ARG A 419 18.04 3.40 -2.88
CA ARG A 419 18.04 3.62 -1.42
C ARG A 419 18.15 5.10 -1.09
N THR A 420 17.01 5.76 -0.99
CA THR A 420 16.94 7.23 -0.82
C THR A 420 16.56 7.65 0.60
N GLY A 421 15.90 6.75 1.36
CA GLY A 421 15.26 7.09 2.64
C GLY A 421 13.81 7.57 2.48
N GLU A 422 13.34 7.74 1.24
CA GLU A 422 11.94 8.06 0.95
C GLU A 422 11.02 6.85 1.12
N GLN A 423 9.74 7.11 1.43
CA GLN A 423 8.80 6.04 1.79
C GLN A 423 8.50 5.06 0.65
N TRP A 424 8.60 5.49 -0.60
CA TRP A 424 8.37 4.66 -1.79
C TRP A 424 9.68 4.23 -2.47
N ASP A 425 10.71 3.87 -1.70
CA ASP A 425 12.02 3.40 -2.17
C ASP A 425 12.62 2.27 -1.30
N TRP A 426 13.64 1.55 -1.77
CA TRP A 426 14.37 0.55 -0.96
C TRP A 426 14.91 1.20 0.34
N PRO A 427 14.83 0.56 1.54
CA PRO A 427 14.45 -0.84 1.86
C PRO A 427 12.99 -1.05 2.15
N ILE A 428 12.18 -0.03 1.86
CA ILE A 428 10.76 -0.10 2.04
C ILE A 428 10.22 -0.88 0.83
N SER A 429 10.30 -2.22 0.90
CA SER A 429 9.23 -3.06 0.36
C SER A 429 8.03 -2.69 1.19
N PHE A 430 7.02 -2.14 0.55
CA PHE A 430 5.96 -1.48 1.28
C PHE A 430 5.45 -2.43 2.36
N LYS A 431 5.51 -1.96 3.61
CA LYS A 431 4.85 -2.58 4.76
C LYS A 431 3.31 -2.44 4.62
N ARG A 432 2.73 -2.48 3.39
CA ARG A 432 1.38 -2.03 2.95
C ARG A 432 1.21 -1.82 1.38
N ASP A 433 0.66 -2.84 0.71
CA ASP A 433 -0.51 -2.69 -0.18
C ASP A 433 -0.39 -2.58 -1.71
N VAL A 434 0.42 -1.73 -2.37
CA VAL A 434 0.18 -1.50 -3.83
C VAL A 434 1.12 -2.28 -4.77
N GLY A 435 2.44 -2.10 -4.66
CA GLY A 435 3.40 -2.73 -5.58
C GLY A 435 3.46 -4.25 -5.46
N GLU A 436 3.31 -4.78 -4.24
CA GLU A 436 3.30 -6.23 -3.96
C GLU A 436 2.01 -6.90 -4.45
N MET A 437 0.85 -6.23 -4.41
CA MET A 437 -0.40 -6.77 -4.95
C MET A 437 -0.39 -6.82 -6.49
N PHE A 438 0.18 -5.82 -7.15
CA PHE A 438 0.41 -5.91 -8.60
C PHE A 438 1.42 -6.99 -8.93
N GLY A 439 2.56 -7.04 -8.22
CA GLY A 439 3.56 -8.11 -8.32
C GLY A 439 2.95 -9.51 -8.19
N ALA A 440 2.21 -9.75 -7.11
CA ALA A 440 1.63 -11.05 -6.79
C ALA A 440 0.48 -11.45 -7.74
N ASN A 441 -0.44 -10.53 -8.07
CA ASN A 441 -1.52 -10.83 -9.03
C ASN A 441 -1.01 -11.07 -10.45
N VAL A 442 0.07 -10.38 -10.84
CA VAL A 442 0.73 -10.58 -12.12
C VAL A 442 1.45 -11.92 -12.23
N ILE A 443 2.21 -12.28 -11.20
CA ILE A 443 2.93 -13.56 -11.17
C ILE A 443 1.91 -14.74 -11.14
N PHE A 444 0.74 -14.53 -10.53
CA PHE A 444 -0.39 -15.47 -10.58
C PHE A 444 -0.95 -15.67 -11.98
N GLU A 445 -1.20 -14.61 -12.76
CA GLU A 445 -1.76 -14.74 -14.11
C GLU A 445 -0.76 -15.32 -15.14
N ILE A 446 0.54 -15.22 -14.89
CA ILE A 446 1.60 -15.77 -15.77
C ILE A 446 1.88 -17.26 -15.48
N LYS A 447 1.12 -17.91 -14.57
CA LYS A 447 1.31 -19.32 -14.15
C LYS A 447 2.71 -19.61 -13.57
N MET A 448 3.28 -18.66 -12.86
CA MET A 448 4.58 -18.80 -12.16
C MET A 448 4.35 -19.05 -10.66
N GLU A 449 3.57 -20.11 -10.37
CA GLU A 449 3.06 -20.47 -9.03
C GLU A 449 4.14 -20.63 -7.95
N THR A 450 5.37 -21.04 -8.33
CA THR A 450 6.46 -21.30 -7.38
C THR A 450 7.04 -20.02 -6.77
N ASP A 451 7.34 -19.02 -7.60
CA ASP A 451 7.90 -17.74 -7.15
C ASP A 451 6.83 -16.90 -6.42
N LEU A 452 5.56 -17.05 -6.80
CA LEU A 452 4.43 -16.49 -6.08
C LEU A 452 4.34 -17.02 -4.64
N ASN A 453 4.47 -18.33 -4.45
CA ASN A 453 4.44 -18.94 -3.12
C ASN A 453 5.61 -18.44 -2.25
N ILE A 454 6.79 -18.21 -2.84
CA ILE A 454 7.96 -17.67 -2.14
C ILE A 454 7.72 -16.22 -1.69
N ILE A 455 7.18 -15.38 -2.59
CA ILE A 455 6.86 -13.97 -2.28
C ILE A 455 5.79 -13.90 -1.17
N ILE A 456 4.71 -14.67 -1.31
CA ILE A 456 3.62 -14.72 -0.34
C ILE A 456 4.13 -15.21 1.03
N TYR A 457 4.98 -16.24 1.04
CA TYR A 457 5.53 -16.80 2.26
C TYR A 457 6.50 -15.83 2.96
N ALA A 458 7.37 -15.15 2.22
CA ALA A 458 8.26 -14.12 2.74
C ALA A 458 7.49 -12.97 3.43
N CYS A 459 6.38 -12.54 2.83
CA CYS A 459 5.52 -11.52 3.43
C CYS A 459 4.80 -12.02 4.69
N ILE A 460 4.31 -13.27 4.71
CA ILE A 460 3.66 -13.88 5.89
C ILE A 460 4.64 -13.97 7.08
N VAL A 461 5.87 -14.44 6.86
CA VAL A 461 6.89 -14.58 7.92
C VAL A 461 7.22 -13.23 8.55
N ARG A 462 7.35 -12.16 7.75
CA ARG A 462 7.60 -10.80 8.25
C ARG A 462 6.48 -10.28 9.16
N MET A 463 5.22 -10.62 8.87
CA MET A 463 4.07 -10.18 9.67
C MET A 463 3.96 -10.91 11.02
N SER A 464 4.52 -12.11 11.12
CA SER A 464 4.49 -12.93 12.33
C SER A 464 5.61 -12.59 13.33
N ILE A 465 6.62 -11.80 12.93
CA ILE A 465 7.73 -11.38 13.80
C ILE A 465 7.32 -10.08 14.52
N ASN A 466 7.11 -10.21 15.84
CA ASN A 466 6.72 -9.13 16.75
C ASN A 466 7.76 -7.99 16.76
N PRO A 467 7.42 -6.73 16.40
CA PRO A 467 8.36 -5.63 16.50
C PRO A 467 8.44 -5.14 17.96
N SER A 468 9.67 -5.02 18.46
CA SER A 468 10.03 -4.46 19.77
C SER A 468 9.43 -3.06 20.03
N GLU A 469 9.26 -2.76 21.32
CA GLU A 469 8.41 -1.73 21.96
C GLU A 469 8.59 -0.23 21.60
N ASP A 470 9.30 0.17 20.55
CA ASP A 470 9.49 1.60 20.21
C ASP A 470 8.89 2.06 18.86
N GLU A 471 8.12 1.21 18.15
CA GLU A 471 7.38 1.57 16.91
C GLU A 471 5.85 1.41 17.04
N VAL A 472 5.30 1.67 18.23
CA VAL A 472 3.86 1.61 18.48
C VAL A 472 3.20 2.94 18.08
N LEU A 473 2.80 3.09 16.81
CA LEU A 473 1.64 3.92 16.35
C LEU A 473 1.36 3.94 14.83
N PHE A 474 1.61 2.85 14.09
CA PHE A 474 1.07 2.72 12.73
C PHE A 474 0.47 1.33 12.51
N ASP A 475 -0.83 1.23 12.79
CA ASP A 475 -1.60 -0.01 12.84
C ASP A 475 -2.23 -0.31 11.47
N PHE A 476 -1.77 -1.35 10.77
CA PHE A 476 -2.43 -1.93 9.59
C PHE A 476 -2.27 -3.45 9.63
N GLY A 477 -3.09 -4.09 10.44
CA GLY A 477 -3.32 -5.52 10.40
C GLY A 477 -4.41 -5.93 9.42
N ALA A 478 -4.68 -5.18 8.33
CA ALA A 478 -5.93 -5.33 7.55
C ALA A 478 -5.78 -5.88 6.11
N ILE A 479 -4.59 -5.87 5.49
CA ILE A 479 -4.53 -5.96 4.02
C ILE A 479 -3.96 -7.28 3.47
N PHE A 480 -3.30 -8.11 4.28
CA PHE A 480 -2.60 -9.26 3.72
C PHE A 480 -3.43 -10.55 3.56
N GLN A 481 -4.54 -10.74 4.30
CA GLN A 481 -5.31 -12.01 4.21
C GLN A 481 -6.58 -11.94 3.35
N SER A 482 -6.82 -10.82 2.68
CA SER A 482 -7.77 -10.76 1.56
C SER A 482 -7.31 -11.59 0.36
N ILE A 483 -6.01 -11.82 0.20
CA ILE A 483 -5.47 -12.57 -0.94
C ILE A 483 -5.86 -14.07 -0.88
N PHE A 484 -6.40 -14.56 0.24
CA PHE A 484 -6.45 -15.99 0.55
C PHE A 484 -7.77 -16.76 0.25
N GLY A 485 -8.81 -16.11 -0.28
CA GLY A 485 -10.12 -16.77 -0.49
C GLY A 485 -10.17 -17.83 -1.59
N LYS A 486 -9.36 -17.69 -2.65
CA LYS A 486 -9.27 -18.67 -3.77
C LYS A 486 -8.01 -19.54 -3.72
N PHE A 487 -7.04 -19.20 -2.88
CA PHE A 487 -5.68 -19.76 -2.93
C PHE A 487 -5.44 -20.98 -2.04
N LEU A 488 -6.30 -21.24 -1.04
CA LEU A 488 -6.24 -22.48 -0.25
C LEU A 488 -6.62 -23.75 -1.04
N LEU A 489 -7.03 -23.60 -2.31
CA LEU A 489 -7.35 -24.72 -3.20
C LEU A 489 -6.21 -25.12 -4.14
N ILE A 490 -5.08 -24.39 -4.15
CA ILE A 490 -3.95 -24.62 -5.08
C ILE A 490 -2.65 -24.87 -4.29
N ILE A 491 -2.71 -25.73 -3.27
CA ILE A 491 -1.51 -26.40 -2.74
C ILE A 491 -1.42 -27.74 -3.45
N ASP A 492 -0.95 -27.71 -4.69
CA ASP A 492 -0.50 -28.92 -5.39
C ASP A 492 0.75 -28.62 -6.21
N SER A 493 1.90 -28.56 -5.52
CA SER A 493 3.23 -28.99 -6.03
C SER A 493 4.37 -28.68 -5.03
N ASN A 494 4.32 -29.32 -3.86
CA ASN A 494 5.29 -29.20 -2.75
C ASN A 494 6.78 -29.42 -3.11
N LYS A 495 7.07 -30.06 -4.24
CA LYS A 495 8.45 -30.44 -4.58
C LYS A 495 9.36 -29.25 -4.94
N LYS A 496 8.81 -28.23 -5.63
CA LYS A 496 9.61 -27.07 -6.07
C LYS A 496 9.93 -26.08 -4.94
N ALA A 497 9.03 -25.97 -3.95
CA ALA A 497 9.27 -25.18 -2.75
C ALA A 497 10.42 -25.78 -1.92
N ILE A 498 10.43 -27.11 -1.77
CA ILE A 498 11.54 -27.84 -1.12
C ILE A 498 12.86 -27.56 -1.83
N ASP A 499 12.91 -27.69 -3.16
CA ASP A 499 14.13 -27.48 -3.96
C ASP A 499 14.69 -26.05 -3.79
N TYR A 500 13.82 -25.03 -3.73
CA TYR A 500 14.21 -23.63 -3.51
C TYR A 500 14.74 -23.37 -2.10
N PHE A 501 14.07 -23.86 -1.05
CA PHE A 501 14.55 -23.69 0.32
C PHE A 501 15.85 -24.45 0.58
N GLU A 502 16.04 -25.62 -0.06
CA GLU A 502 17.33 -26.30 -0.04
C GLU A 502 18.44 -25.46 -0.70
N GLU A 503 18.14 -24.73 -1.77
CA GLU A 503 19.10 -23.84 -2.43
C GLU A 503 19.44 -22.62 -1.56
N LEU A 504 18.43 -21.98 -0.93
CA LEU A 504 18.64 -20.91 0.04
C LEU A 504 19.44 -21.38 1.26
N TYR A 505 19.18 -22.58 1.77
CA TYR A 505 19.94 -23.17 2.86
C TYR A 505 21.42 -23.34 2.48
N LYS A 506 21.69 -23.92 1.30
CA LYS A 506 23.06 -24.08 0.75
C LYS A 506 23.76 -22.72 0.55
N ASN A 507 23.03 -21.69 0.13
CA ASN A 507 23.56 -20.34 -0.05
C ASN A 507 23.84 -19.64 1.29
N SER A 508 22.98 -19.82 2.30
CA SER A 508 23.19 -19.26 3.65
C SER A 508 24.46 -19.83 4.32
N LEU A 509 24.77 -21.11 4.07
CA LEU A 509 25.98 -21.76 4.58
C LEU A 509 27.26 -21.29 3.89
N SER A 510 27.18 -20.80 2.65
CA SER A 510 28.35 -20.40 1.86
C SER A 510 28.73 -18.92 2.02
N ASN A 511 27.78 -18.06 2.44
CA ASN A 511 27.99 -16.62 2.66
C ASN A 511 28.62 -16.27 4.03
N ASN A 512 29.69 -16.98 4.43
CA ASN A 512 30.47 -16.68 5.64
C ASN A 512 31.44 -15.49 5.44
N ASN A 513 30.94 -14.32 5.05
CA ASN A 513 31.70 -13.08 5.10
C ASN A 513 31.53 -12.43 6.49
N ASN A 514 32.64 -12.25 7.20
CA ASN A 514 32.74 -11.92 8.63
C ASN A 514 32.04 -10.63 9.12
N ASN A 515 31.43 -9.81 8.25
CA ASN A 515 30.85 -8.53 8.65
C ASN A 515 29.37 -8.59 9.06
N ASN A 516 28.64 -9.71 8.85
CA ASN A 516 27.20 -9.84 9.17
C ASN A 516 26.83 -11.24 9.73
N ARG A 517 27.69 -11.81 10.59
CA ARG A 517 27.53 -13.17 11.10
C ARG A 517 26.19 -13.42 11.82
N LEU A 518 25.72 -12.47 12.64
CA LEU A 518 24.44 -12.57 13.36
C LEU A 518 23.22 -12.57 12.43
N LEU A 519 23.27 -11.80 11.33
CA LEU A 519 22.18 -11.74 10.35
C LEU A 519 22.09 -13.05 9.56
N ASN A 520 23.25 -13.58 9.17
CA ASN A 520 23.34 -14.84 8.42
C ASN A 520 22.90 -16.05 9.27
N GLU A 521 23.28 -16.08 10.55
CA GLU A 521 22.86 -17.16 11.47
C GLU A 521 21.34 -17.11 11.74
N TYR A 522 20.72 -15.91 11.77
CA TYR A 522 19.27 -15.75 11.93
C TYR A 522 18.50 -16.15 10.67
N GLU A 523 19.03 -15.80 9.50
CA GLU A 523 18.52 -16.26 8.20
C GLU A 523 18.59 -17.79 8.09
N THR A 524 19.70 -18.42 8.50
CA THR A 524 19.82 -19.89 8.51
C THR A 524 18.79 -20.53 9.44
N TYR A 525 18.55 -19.97 10.64
CA TYR A 525 17.53 -20.47 11.58
C TYR A 525 16.14 -20.50 10.94
N ILE A 526 15.71 -19.39 10.34
CA ILE A 526 14.41 -19.27 9.67
C ILE A 526 14.32 -20.27 8.51
N ILE A 527 15.35 -20.36 7.67
CA ILE A 527 15.39 -21.29 6.53
C ILE A 527 15.27 -22.76 7.00
N THR A 528 15.94 -23.14 8.09
CA THR A 528 15.90 -24.51 8.63
C THR A 528 14.55 -24.88 9.25
N GLY A 529 13.90 -23.97 9.97
CA GLY A 529 12.54 -24.19 10.50
C GLY A 529 11.52 -24.41 9.38
N ASN A 530 11.60 -23.58 8.33
CA ASN A 530 10.69 -23.64 7.19
C ASN A 530 10.88 -24.93 6.35
N LEU A 531 12.12 -25.44 6.24
CA LEU A 531 12.39 -26.74 5.62
C LEU A 531 11.73 -27.88 6.41
N ALA A 532 11.82 -27.85 7.75
CA ALA A 532 11.21 -28.87 8.59
C ALA A 532 9.68 -28.92 8.41
N ASP A 533 9.02 -27.77 8.37
CA ASP A 533 7.57 -27.67 8.13
C ASP A 533 7.16 -28.16 6.73
N ALA A 534 7.94 -27.79 5.71
CA ALA A 534 7.70 -28.26 4.34
C ALA A 534 7.82 -29.78 4.23
N TYR A 535 8.80 -30.40 4.90
CA TYR A 535 8.92 -31.86 4.94
C TYR A 535 7.85 -32.55 5.80
N ALA A 536 7.37 -31.87 6.85
CA ALA A 536 6.28 -32.36 7.70
C ALA A 536 4.98 -32.54 6.91
N GLN A 537 4.64 -31.56 6.08
CA GLN A 537 3.46 -31.63 5.20
C GLN A 537 3.57 -32.73 4.12
N ASN A 538 4.78 -33.23 3.85
CA ASN A 538 5.03 -34.32 2.89
C ASN A 538 5.32 -35.67 3.57
N GLY A 539 5.19 -35.77 4.90
CA GLY A 539 5.43 -37.01 5.65
C GLY A 539 6.87 -37.52 5.57
N GLN A 540 7.85 -36.64 5.32
CA GLN A 540 9.27 -36.99 5.18
C GLN A 540 10.01 -36.81 6.51
N TYR A 541 9.67 -37.66 7.48
CA TYR A 541 10.04 -37.52 8.90
C TYR A 541 11.55 -37.47 9.19
N ASP A 542 12.37 -38.18 8.42
CA ASP A 542 13.83 -38.14 8.58
C ASP A 542 14.44 -36.77 8.25
N LEU A 543 13.83 -36.05 7.30
CA LEU A 543 14.26 -34.71 6.90
C LEU A 543 13.75 -33.65 7.87
N ILE A 544 12.55 -33.83 8.45
CA ILE A 544 12.07 -32.99 9.56
C ILE A 544 13.08 -33.02 10.71
N LEU A 545 13.49 -34.21 11.14
CA LEU A 545 14.45 -34.38 12.23
C LEU A 545 15.79 -33.71 11.92
N LYS A 546 16.32 -33.93 10.71
CA LYS A 546 17.57 -33.31 10.28
C LYS A 546 17.50 -31.79 10.37
N TYR A 547 16.49 -31.16 9.77
CA TYR A 547 16.40 -29.71 9.73
C TYR A 547 15.99 -29.09 11.07
N ALA A 548 15.25 -29.81 11.92
CA ALA A 548 15.00 -29.42 13.30
C ALA A 548 16.28 -29.46 14.16
N PHE A 549 17.16 -30.45 13.98
CA PHE A 549 18.46 -30.50 14.64
C PHE A 549 19.44 -29.44 14.13
N ASP A 550 19.45 -29.16 12.83
CA ASP A 550 20.24 -28.07 12.26
C ASP A 550 19.78 -26.72 12.81
N CYS A 551 18.46 -26.52 12.92
CA CYS A 551 17.82 -25.36 13.54
C CYS A 551 18.23 -25.21 15.01
N GLN A 552 18.21 -26.30 15.78
CA GLN A 552 18.68 -26.33 17.17
C GLN A 552 20.16 -25.95 17.30
N GLN A 553 21.04 -26.48 16.44
CA GLN A 553 22.47 -26.16 16.48
C GLN A 553 22.78 -24.70 16.14
N VAL A 554 21.96 -24.09 15.28
CA VAL A 554 22.03 -22.65 15.01
C VAL A 554 21.56 -21.87 16.25
N LEU A 555 20.45 -22.29 16.86
CA LEU A 555 19.92 -21.67 18.09
C LEU A 555 20.89 -21.76 19.28
N GLU A 556 21.58 -22.89 19.44
CA GLU A 556 22.60 -23.09 20.48
C GLU A 556 23.78 -22.11 20.30
N LYS A 557 24.09 -21.65 19.09
CA LYS A 557 25.09 -20.59 18.87
C LYS A 557 24.59 -19.20 19.26
N PHE A 558 23.27 -18.97 19.27
CA PHE A 558 22.63 -17.73 19.75
C PHE A 558 22.53 -17.63 21.29
N THR A 559 22.64 -18.74 22.02
CA THR A 559 22.33 -18.84 23.47
C THR A 559 23.21 -18.06 24.45
N GLU A 560 24.21 -17.28 24.00
CA GLU A 560 24.77 -16.24 24.89
C GLU A 560 23.79 -15.07 25.11
N THR A 561 22.69 -14.98 24.35
CA THR A 561 21.84 -13.76 24.29
C THR A 561 20.31 -13.96 24.34
N ILE A 562 19.78 -15.19 24.41
CA ILE A 562 18.32 -15.43 24.36
C ILE A 562 17.83 -16.10 25.65
N ASN A 563 16.76 -15.55 26.24
CA ASN A 563 16.12 -16.07 27.46
C ASN A 563 15.37 -17.38 27.20
N SER A 564 15.14 -18.14 28.29
CA SER A 564 14.52 -19.48 28.35
C SER A 564 13.15 -19.64 27.67
N VAL A 565 12.49 -18.55 27.28
CA VAL A 565 11.15 -18.53 26.66
C VAL A 565 11.17 -19.01 25.20
N SER A 566 12.17 -18.63 24.39
CA SER A 566 12.22 -18.97 22.96
C SER A 566 12.56 -20.45 22.69
N LEU A 567 13.31 -21.07 23.60
CA LEU A 567 13.54 -22.52 23.59
C LEU A 567 12.27 -23.32 23.93
N ASN A 568 11.37 -22.72 24.72
CA ASN A 568 10.13 -23.34 25.17
C ASN A 568 9.08 -23.40 24.04
N GLU A 569 8.99 -22.34 23.21
CA GLU A 569 8.07 -22.30 22.07
C GLU A 569 8.45 -23.30 20.97
N THR A 570 9.74 -23.40 20.64
CA THR A 570 10.23 -24.39 19.66
C THR A 570 9.93 -25.83 20.11
N HIS A 571 10.00 -26.10 21.42
CA HIS A 571 9.65 -27.40 21.99
C HIS A 571 8.14 -27.66 21.96
N TYR A 572 7.33 -26.65 22.25
CA TYR A 572 5.86 -26.74 22.22
C TYR A 572 5.36 -27.10 20.82
N THR A 573 5.90 -26.45 19.78
CA THR A 573 5.57 -26.73 18.38
C THR A 573 5.94 -28.16 17.99
N LEU A 574 7.11 -28.65 18.40
CA LEU A 574 7.51 -30.04 18.14
C LEU A 574 6.56 -31.04 18.83
N VAL A 575 6.20 -30.81 20.09
CA VAL A 575 5.28 -31.69 20.85
C VAL A 575 3.87 -31.70 20.25
N GLU A 576 3.36 -30.54 19.84
CA GLU A 576 2.03 -30.41 19.23
C GLU A 576 1.95 -31.10 17.85
N ILE A 577 3.05 -31.07 17.09
CA ILE A 577 3.21 -31.84 15.84
C ILE A 577 3.19 -33.35 16.11
N TYR A 578 3.81 -33.82 17.20
CA TYR A 578 3.85 -35.24 17.55
C TYR A 578 2.56 -35.79 18.19
N GLN A 579 1.80 -34.95 18.90
CA GLN A 579 0.52 -35.34 19.53
C GLN A 579 -0.60 -35.60 18.51
N ASN A 580 -0.51 -35.00 17.31
CA ASN A 580 -1.54 -35.10 16.28
C ASN A 580 -1.46 -36.37 15.39
N GLN A 581 -0.62 -37.37 15.71
CA GLN A 581 -0.59 -38.64 14.97
C GLN A 581 -0.66 -39.92 15.82
N SER A 582 -1.60 -40.78 15.45
CA SER A 582 -1.98 -42.05 16.07
C SER A 582 -1.09 -43.22 15.62
N ASN A 583 0.20 -43.19 15.97
CA ASN A 583 1.09 -44.34 15.82
C ASN A 583 1.86 -44.64 17.12
N ASN A 584 1.15 -45.25 18.07
CA ASN A 584 1.45 -45.27 19.50
C ASN A 584 2.87 -45.71 19.91
N ASN A 585 3.58 -46.57 19.17
CA ASN A 585 4.89 -47.05 19.63
C ASN A 585 6.05 -46.08 19.35
N LEU A 586 6.00 -45.36 18.23
CA LEU A 586 6.99 -44.31 17.94
C LEU A 586 6.68 -43.05 18.77
N THR A 587 5.40 -42.75 18.99
CA THR A 587 4.98 -41.64 19.86
C THR A 587 5.48 -41.81 21.29
N ILE A 588 5.50 -43.04 21.83
CA ILE A 588 5.99 -43.31 23.19
C ILE A 588 7.52 -43.16 23.28
N GLU A 589 8.31 -43.78 22.39
CA GLU A 589 9.77 -43.67 22.42
C GLU A 589 10.25 -42.21 22.23
N HIS A 590 9.54 -41.44 21.41
CA HIS A 590 9.88 -40.04 21.14
C HIS A 590 9.36 -39.11 22.25
N TYR A 591 8.22 -39.42 22.88
CA TYR A 591 7.77 -38.73 24.10
C TYR A 591 8.77 -38.94 25.25
N GLU A 592 9.30 -40.15 25.41
CA GLU A 592 10.34 -40.46 26.41
C GLU A 592 11.64 -39.69 26.16
N LYS A 593 12.07 -39.56 24.89
CA LYS A 593 13.23 -38.72 24.51
C LYS A 593 12.97 -37.22 24.74
N SER A 594 11.74 -36.75 24.49
CA SER A 594 11.35 -35.38 24.80
C SER A 594 11.35 -35.11 26.30
N LEU A 595 10.92 -36.07 27.13
CA LEU A 595 10.95 -35.99 28.59
C LEU A 595 12.39 -35.97 29.14
N LEU A 596 13.29 -36.78 28.56
CA LEU A 596 14.71 -36.78 28.89
C LEU A 596 15.36 -35.43 28.59
N PHE A 597 15.02 -34.82 27.45
CA PHE A 597 15.48 -33.49 27.09
C PHE A 597 14.89 -32.40 28.00
N GLN A 598 13.60 -32.50 28.33
CA GLN A 598 12.93 -31.61 29.28
C GLN A 598 13.58 -31.69 30.67
N ASN A 599 13.88 -32.89 31.17
CA ASN A 599 14.59 -33.10 32.43
C ASN A 599 16.01 -32.52 32.41
N TYR A 600 16.71 -32.64 31.28
CA TYR A 600 18.01 -31.99 31.09
C TYR A 600 17.89 -30.45 31.17
N LEU A 601 16.85 -29.86 30.58
CA LEU A 601 16.58 -28.42 30.68
C LEU A 601 16.22 -27.99 32.10
N PHE A 602 15.43 -28.80 32.83
CA PHE A 602 15.09 -28.55 34.24
C PHE A 602 16.32 -28.60 35.15
N GLU A 603 17.20 -29.58 34.99
CA GLU A 603 18.45 -29.68 35.77
C GLU A 603 19.43 -28.56 35.44
N LYS A 604 19.51 -28.15 34.16
CA LYS A 604 20.50 -27.17 33.70
C LYS A 604 20.11 -25.71 33.98
N TYR A 605 18.82 -25.41 34.02
CA TYR A 605 18.32 -24.02 34.06
C TYR A 605 17.36 -23.72 35.24
N ASP A 606 17.18 -24.65 36.19
CA ASP A 606 16.37 -24.51 37.41
C ASP A 606 14.93 -23.97 37.18
N LEU A 607 14.27 -24.49 36.13
CA LEU A 607 12.94 -24.07 35.69
C LEU A 607 11.78 -24.71 36.49
N SER A 608 12.08 -25.27 37.67
CA SER A 608 11.17 -26.09 38.49
C SER A 608 9.90 -25.36 38.97
N SER A 609 9.90 -24.03 38.98
CA SER A 609 8.79 -23.20 39.48
C SER A 609 7.70 -22.88 38.44
N TYR A 610 7.93 -23.14 37.14
CA TYR A 610 6.98 -22.76 36.07
C TYR A 610 5.95 -23.83 35.70
N TYR A 611 6.11 -25.08 36.16
CA TYR A 611 5.45 -26.24 35.55
C TYR A 611 4.53 -27.06 36.46
N HIS A 612 3.95 -26.47 37.52
CA HIS A 612 3.23 -27.29 38.51
C HIS A 612 1.69 -27.39 38.41
N LEU A 613 0.99 -26.96 37.35
CA LEU A 613 -0.50 -26.97 37.41
C LEU A 613 -1.36 -27.55 36.27
N GLU A 614 -0.86 -27.94 35.09
CA GLU A 614 -1.79 -28.45 34.04
C GLU A 614 -1.62 -29.91 33.62
N ILE A 615 -0.46 -30.55 33.82
CA ILE A 615 -0.24 -31.92 33.30
C ILE A 615 -0.69 -33.02 34.29
N LEU A 616 -0.88 -32.71 35.58
CA LEU A 616 -1.36 -33.70 36.56
C LEU A 616 -2.88 -33.98 36.48
N ASN A 617 -3.64 -33.20 35.70
CA ASN A 617 -5.08 -33.42 35.54
C ASN A 617 -5.47 -34.34 34.36
N ASN A 618 -4.50 -34.76 33.53
CA ASN A 618 -4.73 -35.71 32.44
C ASN A 618 -3.86 -36.96 32.60
N LYS A 619 -3.99 -37.64 33.74
CA LYS A 619 -3.53 -39.02 33.93
C LYS A 619 -4.70 -39.97 34.13
#